data_AF-A0A096CLF8-F1
#
_entry.id   AF-A0A096CLF8-F1
#
_cell.length_a   1.000
_cell.length_b   1.000
_cell.length_c   1.000
_cell.angle_alpha   90.00
_cell.angle_beta   90.00
_cell.angle_gamma   90.00
#
_symmetry.space_group_name_H-M   'P 1'
#
loop_
_entity.id
_entity.type
_entity.pdbx_description
1 polymer ?
#
loop_
_entity_poly.entity_id
_entity_poly.type
_entity_poly.pdbx_seq_one_letter_code
_entity_poly.pdbx_strand_id
1 'polypeptide(L)'
;RVCPFFFHCHYSMNYPRTGSRYISEDVFEEVPTLLRKIGMPLSNPLNRHSVDNTKVTDHHSIIPTGETPSGLSADETTIYQMVVNRFIEAFSPDSEEERMQVRFTDGTNIFTWKACRQISLGWKAVQKGKEAEADKKEDGDEHILSSLPNLTEGEILSLVNADITEHKTKPKPLYTEATLLSAMENAGKEIEDAESKKAMAECGIGTPATRANIIETLILRDYIRRDKKAIIPTEKGLAVYEIVKDKRIANAEMTGSWELTLAAIEAGQMPPEKFAQGINSYVGTICEELLSLAPKQKSYPTYRCPKCGSESVGIYAKVAKCRNEGCNFHVFREVCGTLLTENYIRDLLTTGRTPILKGLISKAGKKFNARLVLNEDYTTSFEFEKRKGKQRGR
;
A
#
# COMPACT_ATOMS: atom_id res chain seq x y z
N ARG A 1 -13.76 -4.93 -3.05
CA ARG A 1 -15.21 -4.59 -3.17
C ARG A 1 -15.87 -5.32 -4.34
N VAL A 2 -15.14 -5.61 -5.42
CA VAL A 2 -15.65 -6.35 -6.61
C VAL A 2 -15.89 -7.85 -6.34
N CYS A 3 -14.92 -8.57 -5.75
CA CYS A 3 -15.03 -10.03 -5.57
C CYS A 3 -16.29 -10.51 -4.82
N PRO A 4 -16.79 -9.85 -3.76
CA PRO A 4 -18.04 -10.23 -3.11
C PRO A 4 -19.27 -10.24 -4.04
N PHE A 5 -19.28 -9.42 -5.10
CA PHE A 5 -20.38 -9.36 -6.07
C PHE A 5 -20.43 -10.62 -6.93
N PHE A 6 -19.27 -11.18 -7.26
CA PHE A 6 -19.19 -12.45 -7.98
C PHE A 6 -19.68 -13.65 -7.19
N PHE A 7 -19.54 -13.62 -5.86
CA PHE A 7 -20.06 -14.66 -4.99
C PHE A 7 -21.58 -14.52 -4.74
N HIS A 8 -22.07 -13.30 -4.46
CA HIS A 8 -23.48 -13.09 -4.08
C HIS A 8 -24.44 -12.88 -5.25
N CYS A 9 -23.96 -12.33 -6.38
CA CYS A 9 -24.82 -11.90 -7.48
C CYS A 9 -24.61 -12.72 -8.76
N HIS A 10 -23.36 -13.00 -9.11
CA HIS A 10 -23.05 -13.80 -10.32
C HIS A 10 -22.90 -15.30 -10.04
N TYR A 11 -22.63 -15.68 -8.79
CA TYR A 11 -22.25 -17.04 -8.38
C TYR A 11 -21.10 -17.64 -9.21
N SER A 12 -20.26 -16.81 -9.82
CA SER A 12 -19.21 -17.23 -10.77
C SER A 12 -17.85 -17.45 -10.10
N MET A 13 -17.71 -17.07 -8.82
CA MET A 13 -16.57 -17.36 -7.97
C MET A 13 -17.05 -17.78 -6.58
N ASN A 14 -16.25 -18.61 -5.90
CA ASN A 14 -16.50 -19.00 -4.52
C ASN A 14 -16.22 -17.85 -3.53
N TYR A 15 -16.30 -18.16 -2.23
CA TYR A 15 -16.17 -17.17 -1.16
C TYR A 15 -14.83 -16.41 -1.23
N PRO A 16 -14.84 -15.08 -1.43
CA PRO A 16 -13.64 -14.34 -1.80
C PRO A 16 -12.83 -13.79 -0.63
N ARG A 17 -13.24 -14.07 0.63
CA ARG A 17 -12.53 -13.60 1.83
C ARG A 17 -11.79 -14.77 2.49
N THR A 18 -10.86 -15.32 1.74
CA THR A 18 -10.03 -16.45 2.16
C THR A 18 -8.57 -16.03 2.25
N GLY A 19 -7.85 -16.56 3.24
CA GLY A 19 -6.38 -16.48 3.30
C GLY A 19 -5.69 -17.66 2.62
N SER A 20 -6.42 -18.74 2.33
CA SER A 20 -5.84 -19.95 1.77
C SER A 20 -5.47 -19.75 0.30
N ARG A 21 -4.33 -20.35 -0.07
CA ARG A 21 -3.86 -20.50 -1.45
C ARG A 21 -4.01 -21.93 -1.96
N TYR A 22 -4.64 -22.79 -1.17
CA TYR A 22 -4.78 -24.22 -1.42
C TYR A 22 -6.25 -24.61 -1.61
N ILE A 23 -6.46 -25.70 -2.34
CA ILE A 23 -7.73 -26.44 -2.39
C ILE A 23 -7.55 -27.82 -1.77
N SER A 24 -8.66 -28.41 -1.33
CA SER A 24 -8.71 -29.78 -0.83
C SER A 24 -8.85 -30.79 -1.97
N GLU A 25 -8.66 -32.07 -1.65
CA GLU A 25 -8.67 -33.13 -2.66
C GLU A 25 -10.04 -33.36 -3.30
N ASP A 26 -11.11 -33.23 -2.53
CA ASP A 26 -12.49 -33.27 -3.04
C ASP A 26 -12.75 -32.15 -4.05
N VAL A 27 -12.28 -30.93 -3.78
CA VAL A 27 -12.38 -29.81 -4.73
C VAL A 27 -11.53 -30.06 -5.98
N PHE A 28 -10.37 -30.72 -5.84
CA PHE A 28 -9.52 -31.06 -6.97
C PHE A 28 -10.20 -32.02 -7.95
N GLU A 29 -11.04 -32.96 -7.47
CA GLU A 29 -11.80 -33.87 -8.33
C GLU A 29 -12.75 -33.12 -9.30
N GLU A 30 -13.18 -31.91 -8.93
CA GLU A 30 -14.06 -31.08 -9.76
C GLU A 30 -13.31 -30.25 -10.81
N VAL A 31 -12.01 -30.03 -10.64
CA VAL A 31 -11.18 -29.14 -11.49
C VAL A 31 -11.27 -29.46 -12.99
N PRO A 32 -11.18 -30.73 -13.45
CA PRO A 32 -11.32 -31.04 -14.88
C PRO A 32 -12.68 -30.59 -15.46
N THR A 33 -13.75 -30.65 -14.67
CA THR A 33 -15.07 -30.19 -15.08
C THR A 33 -15.15 -28.67 -15.11
N LEU A 34 -14.58 -27.98 -14.11
CA LEU A 34 -14.50 -26.52 -14.09
C LEU A 34 -13.72 -25.98 -15.29
N LEU A 35 -12.55 -26.56 -15.61
CA LEU A 35 -11.74 -26.21 -16.78
C LEU A 35 -12.53 -26.34 -18.09
N ARG A 36 -13.36 -27.38 -18.23
CA ARG A 36 -14.26 -27.54 -19.39
C ARG A 36 -15.34 -26.46 -19.43
N LYS A 37 -15.97 -26.14 -18.30
CA LYS A 37 -17.03 -25.11 -18.22
C LYS A 37 -16.52 -23.74 -18.61
N ILE A 38 -15.29 -23.38 -18.24
CA ILE A 38 -14.66 -22.10 -18.62
C ILE A 38 -14.04 -22.12 -20.03
N GLY A 39 -14.16 -23.22 -20.78
CA GLY A 39 -13.71 -23.33 -22.16
C GLY A 39 -12.20 -23.52 -22.34
N MET A 40 -11.47 -23.91 -21.29
CA MET A 40 -10.01 -24.08 -21.30
C MET A 40 -9.61 -25.46 -20.75
N PRO A 41 -10.00 -26.56 -21.42
CA PRO A 41 -9.62 -27.90 -20.98
C PRO A 41 -8.09 -28.07 -21.06
N LEU A 42 -7.49 -28.61 -19.98
CA LEU A 42 -6.07 -28.94 -19.92
C LEU A 42 -5.85 -30.44 -20.09
N SER A 43 -4.67 -30.82 -20.59
CA SER A 43 -4.27 -32.23 -20.70
C SER A 43 -3.86 -32.80 -19.35
N ASN A 44 -4.18 -34.07 -19.09
CA ASN A 44 -3.76 -34.77 -17.88
C ASN A 44 -2.31 -35.28 -17.99
N PRO A 45 -1.57 -35.40 -16.87
CA PRO A 45 -2.00 -35.07 -15.51
C PRO A 45 -1.99 -33.56 -15.22
N LEU A 46 -2.99 -33.08 -14.46
CA LEU A 46 -3.02 -31.70 -13.97
C LEU A 46 -1.99 -31.50 -12.85
N ASN A 47 -1.47 -30.27 -12.74
CA ASN A 47 -0.58 -29.87 -11.66
C ASN A 47 -1.31 -29.88 -10.31
N ARG A 48 -0.63 -30.27 -9.23
CA ARG A 48 -1.20 -30.46 -7.89
C ARG A 48 -0.53 -29.60 -6.81
N HIS A 49 0.34 -28.66 -7.16
CA HIS A 49 1.05 -27.83 -6.17
C HIS A 49 0.13 -27.02 -5.23
N SER A 50 -1.09 -26.72 -5.69
CA SER A 50 -2.09 -25.99 -4.91
C SER A 50 -3.09 -26.93 -4.20
N VAL A 51 -2.84 -28.23 -4.15
CA VAL A 51 -3.75 -29.23 -3.59
C VAL A 51 -3.15 -29.81 -2.31
N ASP A 52 -3.70 -29.44 -1.16
CA ASP A 52 -3.19 -29.83 0.16
C ASP A 52 -4.25 -29.62 1.24
N ASN A 53 -4.89 -30.71 1.68
CA ASN A 53 -5.92 -30.69 2.73
C ASN A 53 -5.44 -30.05 4.04
N THR A 54 -4.13 -30.11 4.34
CA THR A 54 -3.58 -29.61 5.60
C THR A 54 -3.38 -28.08 5.60
N LYS A 55 -3.48 -27.45 4.43
CA LYS A 55 -3.27 -25.99 4.24
C LYS A 55 -4.55 -25.25 3.82
N VAL A 56 -5.67 -25.96 3.77
CA VAL A 56 -6.98 -25.35 3.65
C VAL A 56 -7.39 -24.82 5.02
N THR A 57 -7.72 -23.53 5.08
CA THR A 57 -8.26 -22.87 6.28
C THR A 57 -9.80 -23.03 6.31
N ASP A 58 -10.54 -22.17 7.02
CA ASP A 58 -12.02 -22.15 6.98
C ASP A 58 -12.61 -22.13 5.56
N HIS A 59 -11.85 -21.56 4.63
CA HIS A 59 -12.16 -21.55 3.20
C HIS A 59 -10.92 -21.95 2.39
N HIS A 60 -11.16 -22.59 1.23
CA HIS A 60 -10.13 -22.84 0.22
C HIS A 60 -9.83 -21.58 -0.61
N SER A 61 -8.89 -21.68 -1.55
CA SER A 61 -8.51 -20.58 -2.45
C SER A 61 -9.66 -20.09 -3.34
N ILE A 62 -9.54 -18.87 -3.87
CA ILE A 62 -10.54 -18.29 -4.78
C ILE A 62 -10.46 -19.00 -6.14
N ILE A 63 -11.55 -19.65 -6.56
CA ILE A 63 -11.67 -20.38 -7.83
C ILE A 63 -12.97 -20.01 -8.57
N PRO A 64 -13.02 -20.12 -9.91
CA PRO A 64 -14.26 -20.02 -10.65
C PRO A 64 -15.18 -21.21 -10.33
N THR A 65 -16.50 -20.98 -10.32
CA THR A 65 -17.52 -22.04 -10.13
C THR A 65 -17.93 -22.71 -11.45
N GLY A 66 -17.44 -22.18 -12.58
CA GLY A 66 -17.85 -22.56 -13.92
C GLY A 66 -19.14 -21.89 -14.41
N GLU A 67 -19.82 -21.11 -13.57
CA GLU A 67 -20.93 -20.26 -14.01
C GLU A 67 -20.39 -19.04 -14.77
N THR A 68 -21.00 -18.74 -15.92
CA THR A 68 -20.58 -17.64 -16.78
C THR A 68 -21.24 -16.34 -16.34
N PRO A 69 -20.49 -15.35 -15.83
CA PRO A 69 -21.08 -14.08 -15.43
C PRO A 69 -21.52 -13.26 -16.66
N SER A 70 -22.63 -12.54 -16.54
CA SER A 70 -23.15 -11.64 -17.57
C SER A 70 -23.27 -10.21 -17.05
N GLY A 71 -23.20 -9.23 -17.97
CA GLY A 71 -23.37 -7.81 -17.62
C GLY A 71 -22.23 -7.20 -16.80
N LEU A 72 -21.03 -7.77 -16.87
CA LEU A 72 -19.88 -7.29 -16.10
C LEU A 72 -19.42 -5.90 -16.54
N SER A 73 -19.09 -5.06 -15.56
CA SER A 73 -18.29 -3.86 -15.75
C SER A 73 -16.85 -4.20 -16.13
N ALA A 74 -16.09 -3.21 -16.62
CA ALA A 74 -14.69 -3.41 -17.01
C ALA A 74 -13.80 -3.91 -15.86
N ASP A 75 -14.01 -3.39 -14.65
CA ASP A 75 -13.27 -3.82 -13.45
C ASP A 75 -13.63 -5.25 -13.06
N GLU A 76 -14.92 -5.61 -13.13
CA GLU A 76 -15.38 -6.98 -12.90
C GLU A 76 -14.78 -7.94 -13.92
N THR A 77 -14.86 -7.63 -15.21
CA THR A 77 -14.24 -8.46 -16.26
C THR A 77 -12.76 -8.67 -16.01
N THR A 78 -12.04 -7.63 -15.61
CA THR A 78 -10.60 -7.70 -15.31
C THR A 78 -10.32 -8.64 -14.14
N ILE A 79 -11.06 -8.50 -13.03
CA ILE A 79 -10.89 -9.33 -11.83
C ILE A 79 -11.27 -10.79 -12.11
N TYR A 80 -12.38 -11.03 -12.81
CA TYR A 80 -12.80 -12.39 -13.15
C TYR A 80 -11.77 -13.08 -14.05
N GLN A 81 -11.28 -12.40 -15.09
CA GLN A 81 -10.25 -12.96 -15.97
C GLN A 81 -8.94 -13.23 -15.22
N MET A 82 -8.57 -12.39 -14.26
CA MET A 82 -7.39 -12.62 -13.42
C MET A 82 -7.52 -13.91 -12.60
N VAL A 83 -8.69 -14.17 -12.01
CA VAL A 83 -8.95 -15.41 -11.26
C VAL A 83 -8.98 -16.63 -12.18
N VAL A 84 -9.65 -16.53 -13.33
CA VAL A 84 -9.71 -17.60 -14.34
C VAL A 84 -8.32 -17.95 -14.87
N ASN A 85 -7.51 -16.95 -15.23
CA ASN A 85 -6.13 -17.17 -15.70
C ASN A 85 -5.28 -17.84 -14.62
N ARG A 86 -5.35 -17.35 -13.38
CA ARG A 86 -4.60 -17.92 -12.26
C ARG A 86 -5.02 -19.36 -11.96
N PHE A 87 -6.32 -19.66 -12.08
CA PHE A 87 -6.83 -21.02 -11.94
C PHE A 87 -6.25 -21.93 -13.03
N ILE A 88 -6.26 -21.51 -14.29
CA ILE A 88 -5.68 -22.29 -15.40
C ILE A 88 -4.17 -22.49 -15.20
N GLU A 89 -3.44 -21.45 -14.78
CA GLU A 89 -2.00 -21.53 -14.46
C GLU A 89 -1.71 -22.58 -13.39
N ALA A 90 -2.48 -22.57 -12.29
CA ALA A 90 -2.26 -23.45 -11.14
C ALA A 90 -2.39 -24.94 -11.48
N PHE A 91 -3.14 -25.28 -12.52
CA PHE A 91 -3.35 -26.65 -12.98
C PHE A 91 -2.64 -26.97 -14.30
N SER A 92 -1.93 -26.01 -14.88
CA SER A 92 -1.10 -26.20 -16.08
C SER A 92 0.22 -26.88 -15.75
N PRO A 93 0.87 -27.55 -16.72
CA PRO A 93 2.19 -28.14 -16.54
C PRO A 93 3.24 -27.12 -16.06
N ASP A 94 4.30 -27.60 -15.41
CA ASP A 94 5.41 -26.75 -15.00
C ASP A 94 6.11 -26.09 -16.19
N SER A 95 6.66 -24.91 -15.94
CA SER A 95 7.59 -24.26 -16.86
C SER A 95 8.96 -24.92 -16.71
N GLU A 96 9.54 -25.37 -17.81
CA GLU A 96 10.87 -25.98 -17.84
C GLU A 96 11.89 -25.00 -18.41
N GLU A 97 12.99 -24.83 -17.69
CA GLU A 97 14.13 -23.99 -18.06
C GLU A 97 15.43 -24.75 -17.81
N GLU A 98 16.40 -24.54 -18.69
CA GLU A 98 17.77 -24.99 -18.54
C GLU A 98 18.60 -23.83 -18.00
N ARG A 99 19.33 -24.02 -16.90
CA ARG A 99 20.20 -22.98 -16.30
C ARG A 99 21.65 -23.44 -16.33
N MET A 100 22.53 -22.55 -16.77
CA MET A 100 23.97 -22.73 -16.80
C MET A 100 24.64 -21.68 -15.91
N GLN A 101 25.43 -22.15 -14.95
CA GLN A 101 26.32 -21.30 -14.16
C GLN A 101 27.76 -21.70 -14.46
N VAL A 102 28.55 -20.73 -14.90
CA VAL A 102 29.96 -20.93 -15.23
C VAL A 102 30.80 -20.06 -14.32
N ARG A 103 31.87 -20.63 -13.76
CA ARG A 103 32.86 -19.88 -12.99
C ARG A 103 34.13 -19.77 -13.82
N PHE A 104 34.57 -18.55 -14.06
CA PHE A 104 35.84 -18.25 -14.72
C PHE A 104 36.86 -17.81 -13.69
N THR A 105 38.14 -18.07 -13.95
CA THR A 105 39.24 -17.56 -13.14
C THR A 105 40.39 -17.11 -14.02
N ASP A 106 41.04 -16.02 -13.62
CA ASP A 106 42.32 -15.56 -14.16
C ASP A 106 43.52 -16.09 -13.33
N GLY A 107 43.26 -17.01 -12.39
CA GLY A 107 44.22 -17.52 -11.41
C GLY A 107 44.21 -16.79 -10.06
N THR A 108 43.66 -15.57 -10.00
CA THR A 108 43.61 -14.74 -8.78
C THR A 108 42.17 -14.49 -8.32
N ASN A 109 41.27 -14.23 -9.25
CA ASN A 109 39.88 -13.88 -9.02
C ASN A 109 38.94 -14.95 -9.58
N ILE A 110 37.69 -14.95 -9.09
CA ILE A 110 36.61 -15.80 -9.59
C ILE A 110 35.49 -14.91 -10.10
N PHE A 111 35.09 -15.13 -11.35
CA PHE A 111 33.97 -14.47 -11.99
C PHE A 111 32.86 -15.50 -12.19
N THR A 112 31.61 -15.12 -11.97
CA THR A 112 30.45 -15.99 -12.19
C THR A 112 29.62 -15.44 -13.33
N TRP A 113 29.32 -16.29 -14.29
CA TRP A 113 28.34 -16.02 -15.33
C TRP A 113 27.16 -16.98 -15.18
N LYS A 114 25.95 -16.47 -15.35
CA LYS A 114 24.71 -17.24 -15.27
C LYS A 114 23.89 -16.97 -16.51
N ALA A 115 23.34 -18.04 -17.08
CA ALA A 115 22.35 -17.93 -18.14
C ALA A 115 21.26 -18.98 -18.00
N CYS A 116 20.09 -18.67 -18.53
CA CYS A 116 18.97 -19.59 -18.61
C CYS A 116 18.38 -19.63 -20.03
N ARG A 117 17.80 -20.76 -20.38
CA ARG A 117 17.10 -21.00 -21.64
C ARG A 117 15.76 -21.65 -21.34
N GLN A 118 14.69 -21.13 -21.94
CA GLN A 118 13.37 -21.73 -21.85
C GLN A 118 13.29 -23.02 -22.69
N ILE A 119 12.91 -24.14 -22.06
CA ILE A 119 12.61 -25.42 -22.74
C ILE A 119 11.12 -25.48 -23.07
N SER A 120 10.27 -25.30 -22.06
CA SER A 120 8.80 -25.34 -22.19
C SER A 120 8.17 -24.29 -21.29
N LEU A 121 7.17 -23.58 -21.77
CA LEU A 121 6.54 -22.49 -21.02
C LEU A 121 5.63 -22.95 -19.89
N GLY A 122 5.05 -24.15 -20.00
CA GLY A 122 4.06 -24.63 -19.04
C GLY A 122 2.98 -23.59 -18.73
N TRP A 123 2.70 -23.38 -17.45
CA TRP A 123 1.78 -22.37 -16.92
C TRP A 123 2.05 -20.93 -17.42
N LYS A 124 3.30 -20.58 -17.75
CA LYS A 124 3.64 -19.24 -18.29
C LYS A 124 2.97 -18.96 -19.63
N ALA A 125 2.48 -19.99 -20.35
CA ALA A 125 1.77 -19.83 -21.61
C ALA A 125 0.40 -19.15 -21.45
N VAL A 126 -0.25 -19.26 -20.29
CA VAL A 126 -1.62 -18.76 -20.05
C VAL A 126 -1.72 -17.23 -20.18
N GLN A 127 -0.68 -16.49 -19.75
CA GLN A 127 -0.68 -15.03 -19.79
C GLN A 127 -0.02 -14.43 -21.04
N LYS A 128 0.62 -15.24 -21.89
CA LYS A 128 1.41 -14.75 -23.03
C LYS A 128 0.60 -14.07 -24.14
N GLY A 129 -0.73 -14.04 -24.05
CA GLY A 129 -1.58 -13.26 -24.94
C GLY A 129 -1.61 -11.75 -24.68
N LYS A 130 -1.05 -11.22 -23.57
CA LYS A 130 -1.18 -9.78 -23.25
C LYS A 130 0.09 -9.03 -22.82
N GLU A 131 1.14 -9.67 -22.30
CA GLU A 131 2.36 -8.94 -21.88
C GLU A 131 3.62 -9.81 -22.08
N ALA A 132 4.09 -9.93 -23.31
CA ALA A 132 5.28 -10.73 -23.63
C ALA A 132 6.63 -10.05 -23.26
N GLU A 133 6.64 -8.92 -22.52
CA GLU A 133 7.90 -8.23 -22.18
C GLU A 133 8.02 -7.68 -20.75
N ALA A 134 7.07 -7.95 -19.84
CA ALA A 134 7.07 -7.28 -18.52
C ALA A 134 7.86 -7.99 -17.40
N ASP A 135 8.20 -9.28 -17.53
CA ASP A 135 8.94 -10.04 -16.50
C ASP A 135 10.46 -10.17 -16.77
N LYS A 136 11.07 -9.22 -17.49
CA LYS A 136 12.54 -9.14 -17.65
C LYS A 136 13.26 -8.57 -16.42
N LYS A 137 12.77 -8.83 -15.20
CA LYS A 137 13.43 -8.42 -13.95
C LYS A 137 13.15 -9.39 -12.81
N GLU A 138 13.65 -10.62 -12.91
CA GLU A 138 14.03 -11.37 -11.73
C GLU A 138 15.43 -11.95 -11.93
N ASP A 139 16.29 -11.64 -10.95
CA ASP A 139 17.74 -11.76 -10.84
C ASP A 139 18.59 -10.86 -11.78
N GLY A 140 19.26 -9.88 -11.18
CA GLY A 140 19.90 -8.74 -11.87
C GLY A 140 21.08 -9.07 -12.79
N ASP A 141 21.51 -10.33 -12.86
CA ASP A 141 22.73 -10.76 -13.55
C ASP A 141 22.57 -12.06 -14.36
N GLU A 142 21.37 -12.63 -14.51
CA GLU A 142 21.17 -13.86 -15.30
C GLU A 142 20.74 -13.57 -16.75
N HIS A 143 21.48 -14.10 -17.71
CA HIS A 143 21.20 -13.90 -19.13
C HIS A 143 20.14 -14.89 -19.65
N ILE A 144 19.06 -14.39 -20.25
CA ILE A 144 18.09 -15.23 -20.96
C ILE A 144 18.55 -15.41 -22.41
N LEU A 145 18.85 -16.66 -22.80
CA LEU A 145 19.36 -17.00 -24.13
C LEU A 145 18.42 -17.96 -24.88
N SER A 146 18.43 -17.89 -26.22
CA SER A 146 17.73 -18.86 -27.07
C SER A 146 18.39 -20.25 -27.06
N SER A 147 19.69 -20.27 -26.81
CA SER A 147 20.54 -21.45 -26.72
C SER A 147 21.67 -21.17 -25.75
N LEU A 148 22.01 -22.13 -24.89
CA LEU A 148 23.16 -22.03 -24.01
C LEU A 148 24.44 -22.39 -24.78
N PRO A 149 25.57 -21.73 -24.49
CA PRO A 149 26.85 -22.09 -25.10
C PRO A 149 27.29 -23.48 -24.60
N ASN A 150 28.03 -24.19 -25.45
CA ASN A 150 28.69 -25.42 -25.05
C ASN A 150 30.09 -25.06 -24.53
N LEU A 151 30.32 -25.25 -23.23
CA LEU A 151 31.60 -24.95 -22.57
C LEU A 151 32.07 -26.20 -21.83
N THR A 152 33.38 -26.42 -21.82
CA THR A 152 34.00 -27.57 -21.13
C THR A 152 34.81 -27.13 -19.92
N GLU A 153 34.85 -27.96 -18.88
CA GLU A 153 35.67 -27.67 -17.71
C GLU A 153 37.16 -27.69 -18.09
N GLY A 154 37.91 -26.66 -17.66
CA GLY A 154 39.31 -26.48 -18.04
C GLY A 154 39.54 -25.76 -19.37
N GLU A 155 38.47 -25.37 -20.08
CA GLU A 155 38.58 -24.58 -21.31
C GLU A 155 39.20 -23.20 -21.05
N ILE A 156 40.20 -22.82 -21.87
CA ILE A 156 40.88 -21.54 -21.78
C ILE A 156 40.27 -20.57 -22.78
N LEU A 157 39.58 -19.55 -22.28
CA LEU A 157 38.95 -18.51 -23.08
C LEU A 157 39.80 -17.23 -23.12
N SER A 158 39.80 -16.53 -24.26
CA SER A 158 40.48 -15.25 -24.40
C SER A 158 39.62 -14.10 -23.86
N LEU A 159 40.20 -13.24 -23.02
CA LEU A 159 39.56 -12.00 -22.59
C LEU A 159 39.57 -10.98 -23.73
N VAL A 160 38.38 -10.64 -24.24
CA VAL A 160 38.24 -9.71 -25.38
C VAL A 160 38.11 -8.26 -24.92
N ASN A 161 37.36 -7.99 -23.85
CA ASN A 161 37.15 -6.66 -23.30
C ASN A 161 36.93 -6.73 -21.78
N ALA A 162 37.23 -5.63 -21.08
CA ALA A 162 36.91 -5.43 -19.67
C ALA A 162 36.52 -3.97 -19.45
N ASP A 163 35.37 -3.75 -18.82
CA ASP A 163 34.83 -2.42 -18.52
C ASP A 163 34.67 -2.26 -17.01
N ILE A 164 34.91 -1.04 -16.50
CA ILE A 164 34.62 -0.68 -15.11
C ILE A 164 33.22 -0.08 -15.06
N THR A 165 32.30 -0.71 -14.32
CA THR A 165 30.94 -0.21 -14.13
C THR A 165 30.81 0.56 -12.83
N GLU A 166 30.30 1.79 -12.91
CA GLU A 166 29.96 2.59 -11.73
C GLU A 166 28.49 2.43 -11.36
N HIS A 167 28.24 2.02 -10.11
CA HIS A 167 26.90 1.86 -9.57
C HIS A 167 26.68 2.82 -8.39
N LYS A 168 25.44 3.29 -8.24
CA LYS A 168 24.99 4.07 -7.09
C LYS A 168 23.90 3.32 -6.36
N THR A 169 23.99 3.27 -5.03
CA THR A 169 22.91 2.76 -4.20
C THR A 169 21.67 3.62 -4.37
N LYS A 170 20.50 2.99 -4.35
CA LYS A 170 19.21 3.67 -4.41
C LYS A 170 18.53 3.53 -3.05
N PRO A 171 17.86 4.59 -2.55
CA PRO A 171 17.04 4.45 -1.37
C PRO A 171 15.91 3.43 -1.61
N LYS A 172 15.41 2.82 -0.53
CA LYS A 172 14.26 1.92 -0.63
C LYS A 172 13.08 2.65 -1.28
N PRO A 173 12.35 2.01 -2.20
CA PRO A 173 11.18 2.61 -2.81
C PRO A 173 10.12 2.87 -1.73
N LEU A 174 9.34 3.95 -1.92
CA LEU A 174 8.17 4.21 -1.08
C LEU A 174 7.13 3.11 -1.27
N TYR A 175 6.33 2.87 -0.24
CA TYR A 175 5.23 1.94 -0.34
C TYR A 175 4.21 2.40 -1.39
N THR A 176 3.78 1.50 -2.25
CA THR A 176 2.49 1.53 -2.94
C THR A 176 1.44 0.78 -2.12
N GLU A 177 0.17 0.88 -2.49
CA GLU A 177 -0.91 0.12 -1.83
C GLU A 177 -0.64 -1.40 -1.85
N ALA A 178 -0.19 -1.94 -2.98
CA ALA A 178 0.16 -3.35 -3.12
C ALA A 178 1.33 -3.75 -2.20
N THR A 179 2.42 -2.96 -2.19
CA THR A 179 3.57 -3.26 -1.34
C THR A 179 3.29 -3.03 0.15
N LEU A 180 2.37 -2.13 0.50
CA LEU A 180 1.94 -1.93 1.88
C LEU A 180 1.07 -3.09 2.35
N LEU A 181 0.13 -3.57 1.53
CA LEU A 181 -0.65 -4.78 1.81
C LEU A 181 0.27 -6.00 1.99
N SER A 182 1.28 -6.14 1.12
CA SER A 182 2.29 -7.19 1.24
C SER A 182 3.10 -7.05 2.53
N ALA A 183 3.48 -5.82 2.91
CA ALA A 183 4.17 -5.58 4.18
C ALA A 183 3.29 -5.93 5.40
N MET A 184 1.98 -5.64 5.34
CA MET A 184 1.03 -6.04 6.40
C MET A 184 0.88 -7.56 6.49
N GLU A 185 0.81 -8.27 5.36
CA GLU A 185 0.75 -9.74 5.31
C GLU A 185 2.03 -10.38 5.86
N ASN A 186 3.19 -9.76 5.62
CA ASN A 186 4.51 -10.30 5.96
C ASN A 186 5.17 -9.62 7.17
N ALA A 187 4.40 -8.90 7.99
CA ALA A 187 4.91 -8.09 9.09
C ALA A 187 5.69 -8.91 10.14
N GLY A 188 5.48 -10.24 10.19
CA GLY A 188 6.23 -11.13 11.08
C GLY A 188 7.66 -11.45 10.67
N LYS A 189 8.11 -11.09 9.45
CA LYS A 189 9.45 -11.48 8.95
C LYS A 189 10.61 -10.99 9.82
N GLU A 190 10.46 -9.81 10.40
CA GLU A 190 11.46 -9.12 11.21
C GLU A 190 11.32 -9.40 12.72
N ILE A 191 10.40 -10.28 13.13
CA ILE A 191 10.25 -10.68 14.54
C ILE A 191 11.33 -11.68 14.90
N GLU A 192 11.98 -11.45 16.04
CA GLU A 192 13.03 -12.32 16.59
C GLU A 192 12.44 -13.56 17.25
N ASP A 193 11.38 -13.41 18.05
CA ASP A 193 10.70 -14.51 18.73
C ASP A 193 10.06 -15.50 17.73
N ALA A 194 10.45 -16.77 17.82
CA ALA A 194 10.08 -17.78 16.83
C ALA A 194 8.58 -18.12 16.86
N GLU A 195 7.96 -18.12 18.05
CA GLU A 195 6.54 -18.43 18.21
C GLU A 195 5.66 -17.29 17.68
N SER A 196 5.97 -16.04 18.04
CA SER A 196 5.30 -14.84 17.53
C SER A 196 5.50 -14.67 16.03
N LYS A 197 6.70 -14.97 15.52
CA LYS A 197 6.98 -15.00 14.09
C LYS A 197 6.10 -16.01 13.35
N LYS A 198 5.93 -17.22 13.91
CA LYS A 198 5.07 -18.25 13.33
C LYS A 198 3.60 -17.80 13.31
N ALA A 199 3.09 -17.28 14.43
CA ALA A 199 1.72 -16.75 14.49
C ALA A 199 1.48 -15.63 13.47
N MET A 200 2.46 -14.74 13.27
CA MET A 200 2.37 -13.66 12.28
C MET A 200 2.65 -14.09 10.85
N ALA A 201 3.29 -15.25 10.61
CA ALA A 201 3.49 -15.77 9.26
C ALA A 201 2.16 -16.19 8.62
N GLU A 202 1.19 -16.63 9.42
CA GLU A 202 -0.13 -17.05 8.96
C GLU A 202 -1.09 -15.85 8.82
N CYS A 203 -1.13 -14.95 9.80
CA CYS A 203 -2.11 -13.86 9.85
C CYS A 203 -1.58 -12.45 9.50
N GLY A 204 -0.27 -12.19 9.60
CA GLY A 204 0.27 -10.83 9.46
C GLY A 204 -0.37 -9.82 10.43
N ILE A 205 -0.38 -8.53 10.05
CA ILE A 205 -1.16 -7.50 10.75
C ILE A 205 -2.55 -7.40 10.12
N GLY A 206 -3.55 -7.87 10.87
CA GLY A 206 -4.94 -7.93 10.45
C GLY A 206 -5.22 -9.00 9.38
N THR A 207 -6.49 -9.35 9.21
CA THR A 207 -6.92 -10.41 8.30
C THR A 207 -7.05 -9.94 6.84
N PRO A 208 -7.03 -10.84 5.83
CA PRO A 208 -7.23 -10.48 4.42
C PRO A 208 -8.47 -9.60 4.17
N ALA A 209 -9.53 -9.77 4.95
CA ALA A 209 -10.77 -9.00 4.84
C ALA A 209 -10.68 -7.56 5.38
N THR A 210 -9.71 -7.25 6.25
CA THR A 210 -9.66 -5.98 6.99
C THR A 210 -8.54 -5.05 6.54
N ARG A 211 -7.42 -5.57 6.01
CA ARG A 211 -6.23 -4.78 5.64
C ARG A 211 -6.54 -3.62 4.69
N ALA A 212 -7.27 -3.87 3.61
CA ALA A 212 -7.64 -2.82 2.66
C ALA A 212 -8.48 -1.69 3.32
N ASN A 213 -9.42 -2.06 4.20
CA ASN A 213 -10.25 -1.08 4.93
C ASN A 213 -9.43 -0.29 5.96
N ILE A 214 -8.39 -0.89 6.56
CA ILE A 214 -7.47 -0.17 7.45
C ILE A 214 -6.74 0.92 6.66
N ILE A 215 -6.20 0.61 5.48
CA ILE A 215 -5.54 1.60 4.61
C ILE A 215 -6.51 2.73 4.26
N GLU A 216 -7.75 2.42 3.84
CA GLU A 216 -8.77 3.43 3.57
C GLU A 216 -9.11 4.28 4.79
N THR A 217 -9.12 3.69 5.99
CA THR A 217 -9.37 4.41 7.24
C THR A 217 -8.24 5.39 7.56
N LEU A 218 -6.98 4.99 7.34
CA LEU A 218 -5.82 5.87 7.53
C LEU A 218 -5.84 7.04 6.53
N ILE A 219 -6.31 6.81 5.30
CA ILE A 219 -6.51 7.88 4.29
C ILE A 219 -7.66 8.80 4.70
N LEU A 220 -8.82 8.24 5.07
CA LEU A 220 -10.00 9.00 5.49
C LEU A 220 -9.71 9.88 6.72
N ARG A 221 -8.90 9.39 7.65
CA ARG A 221 -8.46 10.11 8.84
C ARG A 221 -7.29 11.07 8.60
N ASP A 222 -6.83 11.19 7.35
CA ASP A 222 -5.74 12.09 6.93
C ASP A 222 -4.42 11.78 7.64
N TYR A 223 -4.10 10.50 7.88
CA TYR A 223 -2.78 10.06 8.37
C TYR A 223 -1.82 9.72 7.23
N ILE A 224 -2.34 9.20 6.13
CA ILE A 224 -1.59 8.90 4.91
C ILE A 224 -2.36 9.42 3.70
N ARG A 225 -1.69 9.61 2.57
CA ARG A 225 -2.32 9.99 1.30
C ARG A 225 -1.70 9.25 0.12
N ARG A 226 -2.49 9.15 -0.95
CA ARG A 226 -2.02 8.68 -2.26
C ARG A 226 -1.31 9.83 -2.98
N ASP A 227 -0.05 9.62 -3.34
CA ASP A 227 0.72 10.47 -4.25
C ASP A 227 1.11 9.64 -5.47
N LYS A 228 0.33 9.77 -6.54
CA LYS A 228 0.36 8.87 -7.70
C LYS A 228 0.19 7.41 -7.25
N LYS A 229 1.22 6.57 -7.42
CA LYS A 229 1.23 5.16 -7.00
C LYS A 229 1.74 4.98 -5.56
N ALA A 230 2.38 5.99 -4.98
CA ALA A 230 2.95 5.92 -3.65
C ALA A 230 1.94 6.27 -2.56
N ILE A 231 2.12 5.69 -1.39
CA ILE A 231 1.45 6.00 -0.14
C ILE A 231 2.46 6.73 0.73
N ILE A 232 2.15 7.97 1.09
CA ILE A 232 3.04 8.82 1.88
C ILE A 232 2.33 9.35 3.13
N PRO A 233 3.04 9.50 4.25
CA PRO A 233 2.43 10.05 5.46
C PRO A 233 2.11 11.55 5.28
N THR A 234 1.06 11.99 5.97
CA THR A 234 0.73 13.41 6.12
C THR A 234 1.47 13.98 7.34
N GLU A 235 1.45 15.31 7.50
CA GLU A 235 1.98 15.95 8.72
C GLU A 235 1.26 15.42 9.97
N LYS A 236 -0.05 15.19 9.88
CA LYS A 236 -0.85 14.62 10.97
C LYS A 236 -0.43 13.17 11.27
N GLY A 237 -0.23 12.35 10.24
CA GLY A 237 0.24 10.98 10.41
C GLY A 237 1.63 10.90 11.03
N LEU A 238 2.57 11.75 10.57
CA LEU A 238 3.90 11.86 11.17
C LEU A 238 3.84 12.30 12.63
N ALA A 239 2.99 13.28 12.97
CA ALA A 239 2.83 13.71 14.35
C ALA A 239 2.31 12.58 15.26
N VAL A 240 1.34 11.78 14.79
CA VAL A 240 0.86 10.61 15.53
C VAL A 240 1.94 9.55 15.64
N TYR A 241 2.64 9.25 14.55
CA TYR A 241 3.75 8.30 14.54
C TYR A 241 4.82 8.68 15.56
N GLU A 242 5.27 9.93 15.61
CA GLU A 242 6.28 10.38 16.57
C GLU A 242 5.84 10.24 18.03
N ILE A 243 4.54 10.25 18.33
CA ILE A 243 4.01 10.04 19.68
C ILE A 243 4.05 8.56 20.08
N VAL A 244 3.79 7.66 19.12
CA VAL A 244 3.56 6.22 19.41
C VAL A 244 4.67 5.28 18.95
N LYS A 245 5.63 5.72 18.13
CA LYS A 245 6.64 4.86 17.48
C LYS A 245 7.48 4.05 18.45
N ASP A 246 7.76 4.60 19.64
CA ASP A 246 8.57 3.95 20.68
C ASP A 246 7.69 3.24 21.73
N LYS A 247 6.38 3.14 21.48
CA LYS A 247 5.40 2.51 22.36
C LYS A 247 5.07 1.11 21.87
N ARG A 248 4.74 0.22 22.82
CA ARG A 248 4.37 -1.16 22.50
C ARG A 248 3.20 -1.28 21.51
N ILE A 249 2.28 -0.31 21.51
CA ILE A 249 1.11 -0.27 20.61
C ILE A 249 1.50 -0.18 19.12
N ALA A 250 2.70 0.30 18.83
CA ALA A 250 3.23 0.40 17.47
C ALA A 250 4.14 -0.78 17.08
N ASN A 251 4.38 -1.74 17.99
CA ASN A 251 5.21 -2.91 17.73
C ASN A 251 4.37 -4.05 17.09
N ALA A 252 4.80 -4.52 15.92
CA ALA A 252 4.18 -5.65 15.22
C ALA A 252 4.18 -6.93 16.07
N GLU A 253 5.24 -7.17 16.84
CA GLU A 253 5.37 -8.32 17.75
C GLU A 253 4.25 -8.37 18.80
N MET A 254 3.83 -7.21 19.31
CA MET A 254 2.70 -7.13 20.22
C MET A 254 1.40 -7.58 19.54
N THR A 255 1.21 -7.26 18.26
CA THR A 255 0.08 -7.77 17.48
C THR A 255 0.18 -9.29 17.33
N GLY A 256 1.36 -9.82 17.02
CA GLY A 256 1.59 -11.27 16.90
C GLY A 256 1.26 -12.05 18.16
N SER A 257 1.70 -11.57 19.33
CA SER A 257 1.38 -12.21 20.62
C SER A 257 -0.12 -12.19 20.95
N TRP A 258 -0.85 -11.16 20.54
CA TRP A 258 -2.31 -11.14 20.66
C TRP A 258 -2.98 -12.14 19.75
N GLU A 259 -2.57 -12.25 18.48
CA GLU A 259 -3.11 -13.25 17.56
C GLU A 259 -2.86 -14.68 18.06
N LEU A 260 -1.66 -14.96 18.59
CA LEU A 260 -1.34 -16.24 19.23
C LEU A 260 -2.28 -16.53 20.42
N THR A 261 -2.56 -15.51 21.23
CA THR A 261 -3.46 -15.65 22.37
C THR A 261 -4.90 -15.89 21.94
N LEU A 262 -5.37 -15.19 20.90
CA LEU A 262 -6.70 -15.37 20.33
C LEU A 262 -6.87 -16.78 19.73
N ALA A 263 -5.86 -17.30 19.03
CA ALA A 263 -5.85 -18.67 18.53
C ALA A 263 -5.89 -19.71 19.67
N ALA A 264 -5.16 -19.47 20.77
CA ALA A 264 -5.23 -20.33 21.95
C ALA A 264 -6.61 -20.32 22.62
N ILE A 265 -7.31 -19.18 22.60
CA ILE A 265 -8.71 -19.09 23.08
C ILE A 265 -9.64 -19.90 22.18
N GLU A 266 -9.52 -19.75 20.86
CA GLU A 266 -10.30 -20.52 19.88
C GLU A 266 -10.10 -22.03 20.03
N ALA A 267 -8.86 -22.46 20.29
CA ALA A 267 -8.52 -23.85 20.58
C ALA A 267 -8.94 -24.34 21.99
N GLY A 268 -9.55 -23.48 22.81
CA GLY A 268 -9.97 -23.81 24.18
C GLY A 268 -8.82 -23.96 25.18
N GLN A 269 -7.61 -23.49 24.84
CA GLN A 269 -6.39 -23.61 25.65
C GLN A 269 -6.20 -22.43 26.61
N MET A 270 -6.89 -21.31 26.40
CA MET A 270 -6.85 -20.14 27.29
C MET A 270 -8.27 -19.60 27.59
N PRO A 271 -8.59 -19.28 28.86
CA PRO A 271 -9.83 -18.58 29.20
C PRO A 271 -9.88 -17.15 28.63
N PRO A 272 -10.97 -16.75 27.94
CA PRO A 272 -11.14 -15.39 27.41
C PRO A 272 -10.98 -14.29 28.47
N GLU A 273 -11.37 -14.57 29.71
CA GLU A 273 -11.35 -13.61 30.82
C GLU A 273 -9.92 -13.19 31.18
N LYS A 274 -8.96 -14.12 31.09
CA LYS A 274 -7.54 -13.82 31.36
C LYS A 274 -6.98 -12.87 30.31
N PHE A 275 -7.33 -13.08 29.04
CA PHE A 275 -6.92 -12.18 27.97
C PHE A 275 -7.53 -10.79 28.16
N ALA A 276 -8.83 -10.70 28.46
CA ALA A 276 -9.50 -9.42 28.72
C ALA A 276 -8.87 -8.64 29.89
N GLN A 277 -8.50 -9.32 30.98
CA GLN A 277 -7.77 -8.71 32.09
C GLN A 277 -6.41 -8.15 31.65
N GLY A 278 -5.67 -8.89 30.82
CA GLY A 278 -4.40 -8.44 30.25
C GLY A 278 -4.57 -7.19 29.38
N ILE A 279 -5.61 -7.15 28.53
CA ILE A 279 -5.94 -5.98 27.71
C ILE A 279 -6.29 -4.77 28.57
N ASN A 280 -7.12 -4.93 29.60
CA ASN A 280 -7.51 -3.83 30.49
C ASN A 280 -6.30 -3.24 31.23
N SER A 281 -5.41 -4.10 31.73
CA SER A 281 -4.15 -3.67 32.36
C SER A 281 -3.29 -2.88 31.38
N TYR A 282 -3.10 -3.40 30.17
CA TYR A 282 -2.32 -2.72 29.13
C TYR A 282 -2.92 -1.35 28.73
N VAL A 283 -4.25 -1.26 28.59
CA VAL A 283 -4.95 -0.01 28.30
C VAL A 283 -4.70 1.03 29.39
N GLY A 284 -4.69 0.62 30.67
CA GLY A 284 -4.32 1.50 31.79
C GLY A 284 -2.91 2.06 31.62
N THR A 285 -1.92 1.17 31.44
CA THR A 285 -0.51 1.55 31.27
C THR A 285 -0.30 2.49 30.10
N ILE A 286 -0.83 2.17 28.92
CA ILE A 286 -0.60 3.01 27.73
C ILE A 286 -1.29 4.38 27.84
N CYS A 287 -2.46 4.46 28.50
CA CYS A 287 -3.11 5.73 28.77
C CYS A 287 -2.26 6.62 29.69
N GLU A 288 -1.74 6.06 30.79
CA GLU A 288 -0.85 6.79 31.70
C GLU A 288 0.42 7.26 30.98
N GLU A 289 1.05 6.38 30.20
CA GLU A 289 2.20 6.72 29.38
C GLU A 289 1.90 7.87 28.41
N LEU A 290 0.78 7.82 27.69
CA LEU A 290 0.41 8.87 26.73
C LEU A 290 0.02 10.18 27.41
N LEU A 291 -0.60 10.15 28.59
CA LEU A 291 -0.93 11.36 29.36
C LEU A 291 0.32 12.01 29.96
N SER A 292 1.33 11.19 30.34
CA SER A 292 2.61 11.67 30.83
C SER A 292 3.47 12.32 29.75
N LEU A 293 3.21 12.03 28.47
CA LEU A 293 3.74 12.80 27.34
C LEU A 293 3.07 14.18 27.36
N ALA A 294 3.55 15.06 28.24
CA ALA A 294 3.18 16.46 28.24
C ALA A 294 3.26 16.98 26.80
N PRO A 295 2.24 17.71 26.30
CA PRO A 295 2.23 18.11 24.91
C PRO A 295 3.44 18.99 24.64
N LYS A 296 4.47 18.42 23.98
CA LYS A 296 5.34 19.19 23.10
C LYS A 296 4.53 19.61 21.88
N GLN A 297 3.36 20.25 22.10
CA GLN A 297 2.82 21.12 21.08
C GLN A 297 3.96 22.08 20.79
N LYS A 298 4.46 22.08 19.54
CA LYS A 298 5.24 23.21 19.06
C LYS A 298 4.49 24.45 19.55
N SER A 299 5.15 25.29 20.33
CA SER A 299 4.64 26.58 20.73
C SER A 299 4.42 27.36 19.43
N TYR A 300 3.24 27.22 18.85
CA TYR A 300 2.80 28.11 17.80
C TYR A 300 2.54 29.44 18.49
N PRO A 301 3.00 30.56 17.93
CA PRO A 301 2.64 31.87 18.45
C PRO A 301 1.11 31.91 18.58
N THR A 302 0.61 32.16 19.79
CA THR A 302 -0.81 32.26 20.05
C THR A 302 -1.32 33.55 19.43
N TYR A 303 -1.82 33.46 18.19
CA TYR A 303 -2.47 34.60 17.54
C TYR A 303 -3.84 34.79 18.16
N ARG A 304 -4.05 35.94 18.82
CA ARG A 304 -5.35 36.31 19.38
C ARG A 304 -6.39 36.33 18.26
N CYS A 305 -7.56 35.76 18.55
CA CYS A 305 -8.68 35.81 17.63
C CYS A 305 -9.08 37.27 17.38
N PRO A 306 -9.09 37.76 16.13
CA PRO A 306 -9.47 39.13 15.83
C PRO A 306 -10.94 39.42 16.18
N LYS A 307 -11.78 38.38 16.25
CA LYS A 307 -13.22 38.50 16.54
C LYS A 307 -13.55 38.59 18.04
N CYS A 308 -12.95 37.74 18.87
CA CYS A 308 -13.31 37.67 20.30
C CYS A 308 -12.21 38.16 21.25
N GLY A 309 -10.96 38.26 20.80
CA GLY A 309 -9.82 38.71 21.61
C GLY A 309 -9.44 37.83 22.82
N SER A 310 -10.29 36.87 23.19
CA SER A 310 -10.21 36.06 24.41
C SER A 310 -9.29 34.85 24.29
N GLU A 311 -9.25 34.23 23.11
CA GLU A 311 -8.55 32.97 22.86
C GLU A 311 -7.77 33.01 21.54
N SER A 312 -6.90 32.01 21.37
CA SER A 312 -6.08 31.89 20.17
C SER A 312 -6.82 31.26 18.98
N VAL A 313 -6.32 31.51 17.77
CA VAL A 313 -6.75 30.82 16.56
C VAL A 313 -5.93 29.55 16.37
N GLY A 314 -6.60 28.40 16.34
CA GLY A 314 -6.00 27.13 15.95
C GLY A 314 -5.93 27.00 14.43
N ILE A 315 -4.74 26.69 13.91
CA ILE A 315 -4.52 26.44 12.48
C ILE A 315 -4.61 24.92 12.25
N TYR A 316 -5.70 24.46 11.63
CA TYR A 316 -5.94 23.06 11.28
C TYR A 316 -5.71 22.85 9.77
N ALA A 317 -5.71 21.61 9.28
CA ALA A 317 -5.40 21.33 7.86
C ALA A 317 -6.26 22.11 6.85
N LYS A 318 -7.58 22.21 7.10
CA LYS A 318 -8.54 22.85 6.17
C LYS A 318 -8.97 24.26 6.59
N VAL A 319 -8.89 24.58 7.87
CA VAL A 319 -9.47 25.80 8.45
C VAL A 319 -8.58 26.33 9.56
N ALA A 320 -8.47 27.65 9.66
CA ALA A 320 -8.00 28.33 10.85
C ALA A 320 -9.23 28.84 11.62
N LYS A 321 -9.46 28.40 12.85
CA LYS A 321 -10.66 28.77 13.64
C LYS A 321 -10.32 29.15 15.07
N CYS A 322 -11.14 29.97 15.69
CA CYS A 322 -10.99 30.30 17.12
C CYS A 322 -11.12 29.04 17.98
N ARG A 323 -10.33 28.96 19.06
CA ARG A 323 -10.42 27.86 20.04
C ARG A 323 -11.54 28.04 21.06
N ASN A 324 -12.08 29.24 21.21
CA ASN A 324 -13.24 29.48 22.06
C ASN A 324 -14.51 28.94 21.38
N GLU A 325 -15.19 27.99 22.02
CA GLU A 325 -16.42 27.39 21.51
C GLU A 325 -17.56 28.41 21.31
N GLY A 326 -17.55 29.51 22.05
CA GLY A 326 -18.50 30.62 21.87
C GLY A 326 -18.19 31.55 20.67
N CYS A 327 -17.07 31.34 19.97
CA CYS A 327 -16.65 32.19 18.85
C CYS A 327 -16.64 31.43 17.52
N ASN A 328 -17.46 31.86 16.57
CA ASN A 328 -17.58 31.26 15.24
C ASN A 328 -16.58 31.79 14.19
N PHE A 329 -15.49 32.43 14.62
CA PHE A 329 -14.45 32.91 13.71
C PHE A 329 -13.74 31.74 13.01
N HIS A 330 -13.71 31.78 11.68
CA HIS A 330 -12.99 30.80 10.88
C HIS A 330 -12.53 31.38 9.54
N VAL A 331 -11.44 30.86 9.02
CA VAL A 331 -10.89 31.16 7.67
C VAL A 331 -10.50 29.84 7.02
N PHE A 332 -11.01 29.59 5.81
CA PHE A 332 -10.58 28.43 5.03
C PHE A 332 -9.14 28.60 4.57
N ARG A 333 -8.33 27.55 4.72
CA ARG A 333 -6.94 27.56 4.28
C ARG A 333 -6.81 27.32 2.79
N GLU A 334 -7.80 26.74 2.13
CA GLU A 334 -7.78 26.58 0.68
C GLU A 334 -8.63 27.68 0.04
N VAL A 335 -7.96 28.53 -0.76
CA VAL A 335 -8.59 29.68 -1.42
C VAL A 335 -8.21 29.65 -2.89
N CYS A 336 -9.20 29.51 -3.77
CA CYS A 336 -9.02 29.51 -5.23
C CYS A 336 -7.90 28.58 -5.73
N GLY A 337 -7.84 27.36 -5.17
CA GLY A 337 -6.85 26.33 -5.54
C GLY A 337 -5.45 26.54 -4.95
N THR A 338 -5.30 27.45 -3.98
CA THR A 338 -4.04 27.69 -3.25
C THR A 338 -4.23 27.42 -1.76
N LEU A 339 -3.33 26.64 -1.17
CA LEU A 339 -3.29 26.41 0.27
C LEU A 339 -2.51 27.53 0.97
N LEU A 340 -3.15 28.20 1.92
CA LEU A 340 -2.56 29.20 2.79
C LEU A 340 -1.62 28.52 3.79
N THR A 341 -0.35 28.90 3.69
CA THR A 341 0.69 28.52 4.66
C THR A 341 0.41 29.18 6.01
N GLU A 342 1.03 28.67 7.08
CA GLU A 342 0.92 29.28 8.40
C GLU A 342 1.38 30.74 8.44
N ASN A 343 2.37 31.11 7.63
CA ASN A 343 2.83 32.49 7.49
C ASN A 343 1.72 33.39 6.92
N TYR A 344 0.96 32.92 5.92
CA TYR A 344 -0.14 33.70 5.36
C TYR A 344 -1.31 33.84 6.34
N ILE A 345 -1.60 32.78 7.10
CA ILE A 345 -2.62 32.87 8.16
C ILE A 345 -2.17 33.84 9.26
N ARG A 346 -0.89 33.81 9.66
CA ARG A 346 -0.32 34.80 10.58
C ARG A 346 -0.54 36.22 10.06
N ASP A 347 -0.10 36.51 8.85
CA ASP A 347 -0.18 37.86 8.28
C ASP A 347 -1.63 38.36 8.21
N LEU A 348 -2.57 37.46 7.85
CA LEU A 348 -3.99 37.77 7.82
C LEU A 348 -4.54 38.09 9.22
N LEU A 349 -4.10 37.38 10.26
CA LEU A 349 -4.56 37.59 11.64
C LEU A 349 -3.92 38.81 12.32
N THR A 350 -2.67 39.15 11.98
CA THR A 350 -1.93 40.23 12.64
C THR A 350 -2.02 41.55 11.87
N THR A 351 -1.99 41.50 10.54
CA THR A 351 -1.98 42.70 9.68
C THR A 351 -3.30 42.91 8.94
N GLY A 352 -4.25 41.97 9.06
CA GLY A 352 -5.53 42.00 8.36
C GLY A 352 -5.42 41.62 6.88
N ARG A 353 -4.23 41.27 6.36
CA ARG A 353 -4.05 40.92 4.95
C ARG A 353 -2.85 40.00 4.71
N THR A 354 -2.91 39.21 3.64
CA THR A 354 -1.77 38.41 3.19
C THR A 354 -0.85 39.22 2.25
N PRO A 355 0.39 38.76 2.02
CA PRO A 355 1.14 39.09 0.82
C PRO A 355 0.36 38.73 -0.45
N ILE A 356 0.84 39.17 -1.62
CA ILE A 356 0.20 38.84 -2.89
C ILE A 356 0.29 37.33 -3.12
N LEU A 357 -0.87 36.68 -3.11
CA LEU A 357 -1.02 35.29 -3.51
C LEU A 357 -0.96 35.23 -5.02
N LYS A 358 -0.01 34.46 -5.56
CA LYS A 358 0.21 34.32 -7.00
C LYS A 358 -0.49 33.08 -7.53
N GLY A 359 -1.12 33.19 -8.70
CA GLY A 359 -1.66 32.04 -9.43
C GLY A 359 -2.99 31.51 -8.88
N LEU A 360 -3.77 32.32 -8.18
CA LEU A 360 -5.13 31.99 -7.76
C LEU A 360 -6.01 31.71 -8.99
N ILE A 361 -6.88 30.71 -8.92
CA ILE A 361 -7.74 30.31 -10.05
C ILE A 361 -9.19 30.72 -9.75
N SER A 362 -9.76 31.56 -10.63
CA SER A 362 -11.17 31.96 -10.55
C SER A 362 -12.12 30.81 -10.92
N LYS A 363 -13.42 30.93 -10.59
CA LYS A 363 -14.45 29.97 -11.02
C LYS A 363 -14.49 29.77 -12.54
N ALA A 364 -14.07 30.77 -13.32
CA ALA A 364 -13.97 30.70 -14.79
C ALA A 364 -12.62 30.15 -15.29
N GLY A 365 -11.79 29.56 -14.42
CA GLY A 365 -10.49 28.97 -14.78
C GLY A 365 -9.35 29.98 -15.02
N LYS A 366 -9.61 31.29 -14.95
CA LYS A 366 -8.59 32.33 -15.18
C LYS A 366 -7.70 32.50 -13.95
N LYS A 367 -6.38 32.59 -14.18
CA LYS A 367 -5.38 32.88 -13.14
C LYS A 367 -5.35 34.37 -12.80
N PHE A 368 -5.25 34.70 -11.52
CA PHE A 368 -5.09 36.06 -11.02
C PHE A 368 -4.19 36.10 -9.80
N ASN A 369 -3.73 37.31 -9.46
CA ASN A 369 -2.95 37.58 -8.25
C ASN A 369 -3.72 38.57 -7.40
N ALA A 370 -3.86 38.30 -6.10
CA ALA A 370 -4.56 39.17 -5.17
C ALA A 370 -4.01 38.98 -3.75
N ARG A 371 -4.23 39.98 -2.88
CA ARG A 371 -4.11 39.79 -1.44
C ARG A 371 -5.45 39.28 -0.91
N LEU A 372 -5.40 38.40 0.09
CA LEU A 372 -6.56 38.06 0.88
C LEU A 372 -6.62 39.05 2.05
N VAL A 373 -7.76 39.71 2.25
CA VAL A 373 -7.98 40.72 3.28
C VAL A 373 -9.09 40.26 4.21
N LEU A 374 -8.91 40.48 5.51
CA LEU A 374 -9.91 40.25 6.54
C LEU A 374 -10.76 41.52 6.72
N ASN A 375 -12.05 41.42 6.46
CA ASN A 375 -13.01 42.52 6.57
C ASN A 375 -13.44 42.75 8.03
N GLU A 376 -14.15 43.85 8.30
CA GLU A 376 -14.69 44.19 9.63
C GLU A 376 -15.72 43.17 10.14
N ASP A 377 -16.42 42.48 9.23
CA ASP A 377 -17.35 41.38 9.56
C ASP A 377 -16.62 40.03 9.78
N TYR A 378 -15.28 40.05 9.74
CA TYR A 378 -14.39 38.89 9.86
C TYR A 378 -14.51 37.87 8.73
N THR A 379 -15.09 38.25 7.59
CA THR A 379 -15.03 37.48 6.34
C THR A 379 -13.78 37.84 5.53
N THR A 380 -13.44 37.04 4.52
CA THR A 380 -12.28 37.30 3.66
C THR A 380 -12.70 37.79 2.28
N SER A 381 -11.99 38.80 1.76
CA SER A 381 -12.18 39.37 0.42
C SER A 381 -10.84 39.48 -0.34
N PHE A 382 -10.91 39.68 -1.66
CA PHE A 382 -9.71 39.86 -2.49
C PHE A 382 -9.43 41.34 -2.74
N GLU A 383 -8.22 41.78 -2.41
CA GLU A 383 -7.69 43.08 -2.80
C GLU A 383 -6.72 42.91 -3.98
N PHE A 384 -7.02 43.58 -5.09
CA PHE A 384 -6.18 43.59 -6.29
C PHE A 384 -5.31 44.84 -6.32
N GLU A 385 -4.06 44.71 -6.76
CA GLU A 385 -3.21 45.89 -6.94
C GLU A 385 -3.76 46.81 -8.02
N LYS A 386 -3.93 48.09 -7.68
CA LYS A 386 -4.25 49.15 -8.65
C LYS A 386 -3.08 49.26 -9.63
N ARG A 387 -3.28 48.88 -10.89
CA ARG A 387 -2.33 49.15 -11.96
C ARG A 387 -2.12 50.67 -12.05
N LYS A 388 -0.89 51.15 -11.83
CA LYS A 388 -0.50 52.52 -12.21
C LYS A 388 -0.83 52.68 -13.69
N GLY A 389 -1.83 53.50 -14.01
CA GLY A 389 -2.28 53.73 -15.38
C GLY A 389 -1.12 54.27 -16.22
N LYS A 390 -0.90 53.68 -17.40
CA LYS A 390 -0.17 54.34 -18.48
C LYS A 390 -0.86 55.68 -18.74
N GLN A 391 -0.16 56.79 -18.51
CA GLN A 391 -0.53 58.08 -19.09
C GLN A 391 -0.70 57.88 -20.60
N ARG A 392 -1.90 58.11 -21.11
CA ARG A 392 -2.12 58.29 -22.55
C ARG A 392 -1.51 59.64 -22.92
N GLY A 393 -0.33 59.62 -23.54
CA GLY A 393 0.21 60.76 -24.26
C GLY A 393 -0.77 61.15 -25.36
N ARG A 394 -1.01 62.44 -25.47
CA ARG A 394 -1.95 63.09 -26.39
C ARG A 394 -1.40 63.12 -27.81
#